data_AF-A0A522CTC7-F1
#
_entry.id   AF-A0A522CTC7-F1
#
_cell.length_a   1.000
_cell.length_b   1.000
_cell.length_c   1.000
_cell.angle_alpha   90.00
_cell.angle_beta   90.00
_cell.angle_gamma   90.00
#
_symmetry.space_group_name_H-M   'P 1'
#
loop_
_entity.id
_entity.type
_entity.pdbx_description
1 polymer ?
#
loop_
_entity_poly.entity_id
_entity_poly.type
_entity_poly.pdbx_seq_one_letter_code
_entity_poly.pdbx_strand_id
1 'polypeptide(L)'
;MAVAAKSPGNRTLAERAGSVLLSLLVAAALVAATTLLRAALTPHLGALSPFMLYVAAVLAAGLLRGPLCGALVMLGGGLVGFRLFLSPGGVNQHGAELALMIFWGVSIPVLLTANELRVQLKVAMDRLSAALQRHGSASR
;
A
#
# COMPACT_ATOMS: atom_id res chain seq x y z
N MET A 1 16.39 45.22 -17.33
CA MET A 1 16.77 44.54 -16.05
C MET A 1 15.94 43.27 -15.93
N ALA A 2 16.60 42.17 -15.57
CA ALA A 2 16.18 40.80 -15.85
C ALA A 2 14.93 40.35 -15.07
N VAL A 3 13.97 39.76 -15.78
CA VAL A 3 12.89 38.94 -15.21
C VAL A 3 13.52 37.62 -14.77
N ALA A 4 13.57 37.37 -13.47
CA ALA A 4 14.05 36.12 -12.90
C ALA A 4 13.17 34.96 -13.38
N ALA A 5 13.72 34.12 -14.27
CA ALA A 5 13.11 32.87 -14.68
C ALA A 5 13.01 31.93 -13.47
N LYS A 6 11.81 31.81 -12.91
CA LYS A 6 11.48 30.83 -11.87
C LYS A 6 11.71 29.43 -12.43
N SER A 7 12.77 28.79 -11.96
CA SER A 7 13.26 27.47 -12.41
C SER A 7 12.13 26.44 -12.55
N PRO A 8 12.00 25.78 -13.73
CA PRO A 8 10.98 24.74 -13.97
C PRO A 8 11.19 23.47 -13.13
N GLY A 9 12.35 23.32 -12.46
CA GLY A 9 12.69 22.13 -11.66
C GLY A 9 11.99 22.02 -10.29
N ASN A 10 11.50 23.12 -9.72
CA ASN A 10 10.92 23.08 -8.36
C ASN A 10 9.49 22.53 -8.30
N ARG A 11 8.73 22.61 -9.39
CA ARG A 11 7.33 22.13 -9.42
C ARG A 11 7.26 20.60 -9.41
N THR A 12 8.13 19.95 -10.17
CA THR A 12 8.19 18.49 -10.25
C THR A 12 8.69 17.85 -8.96
N LEU A 13 9.60 18.50 -8.23
CA LEU A 13 10.05 18.03 -6.92
C LEU A 13 8.97 18.20 -5.83
N ALA A 14 8.26 19.33 -5.80
CA ALA A 14 7.19 19.57 -4.83
C ALA A 14 6.01 18.62 -5.03
N GLU A 15 5.63 18.34 -6.27
CA GLU A 15 4.55 17.37 -6.59
C GLU A 15 4.96 15.94 -6.22
N ARG A 16 6.20 15.53 -6.51
CA ARG A 16 6.74 14.24 -6.08
C ARG A 16 6.75 14.13 -4.55
N ALA A 17 7.26 15.15 -3.85
CA ALA A 17 7.28 15.19 -2.39
C ALA A 17 5.86 15.08 -1.80
N GLY A 18 4.88 15.80 -2.36
CA GLY A 18 3.48 15.72 -1.95
C GLY A 18 2.89 14.31 -2.15
N SER A 19 3.16 13.68 -3.29
CA SER A 19 2.70 12.31 -3.56
C SER A 19 3.30 11.27 -2.61
N VAL A 20 4.58 11.43 -2.26
CA VAL A 20 5.29 10.57 -1.30
C VAL A 20 4.73 10.76 0.10
N LEU A 21 4.60 12.01 0.56
CA LEU A 21 4.02 12.32 1.87
C LEU A 21 2.61 11.73 2.02
N LEU A 22 1.78 11.90 0.99
CA LEU A 22 0.42 11.38 1.03
C LEU A 22 0.40 9.84 0.98
N SER A 23 1.37 9.20 0.32
CA SER A 23 1.51 7.74 0.34
C SER A 23 1.97 7.24 1.70
N LEU A 24 2.85 7.98 2.39
CA LEU A 24 3.24 7.70 3.76
C LEU A 24 2.05 7.83 4.72
N LEU A 25 1.23 8.87 4.58
CA LEU A 25 0.01 9.04 5.38
C LEU A 25 -0.99 7.90 5.16
N VAL A 26 -1.22 7.50 3.91
CA VAL A 26 -2.09 6.36 3.58
C VAL A 26 -1.52 5.07 4.15
N ALA A 27 -0.21 4.84 4.00
CA ALA A 27 0.43 3.66 4.55
C ALA A 27 0.31 3.61 6.08
N ALA A 28 0.60 4.71 6.76
CA ALA A 28 0.47 4.81 8.21
C ALA A 28 -0.98 4.59 8.67
N ALA A 29 -1.96 5.19 7.98
CA ALA A 29 -3.37 5.01 8.28
C ALA A 29 -3.83 3.56 8.09
N LEU A 30 -3.40 2.90 7.01
CA LEU A 30 -3.71 1.49 6.76
C LEU A 30 -3.09 0.59 7.82
N VAL A 31 -1.81 0.79 8.14
CA VAL A 31 -1.13 0.02 9.20
C VAL A 31 -1.86 0.22 10.54
N ALA A 32 -2.20 1.45 10.90
CA ALA A 32 -2.93 1.74 12.14
C ALA A 32 -4.32 1.10 12.16
N ALA A 33 -5.09 1.24 11.08
CA ALA A 33 -6.42 0.65 10.96
C ALA A 33 -6.38 -0.88 11.04
N THR A 34 -5.44 -1.51 10.34
CA THR A 34 -5.23 -2.96 10.40
C THR A 34 -4.82 -3.43 11.79
N THR A 35 -3.97 -2.66 12.46
CA THR A 35 -3.52 -2.97 13.83
C THR A 35 -4.69 -2.89 14.82
N LEU A 36 -5.52 -1.85 14.73
CA LEU A 36 -6.72 -1.68 15.56
C LEU A 36 -7.76 -2.77 15.28
N LEU A 37 -8.00 -3.06 14.00
CA LEU A 37 -8.92 -4.12 13.60
C LEU A 37 -8.44 -5.47 14.12
N ARG A 38 -7.13 -5.75 14.03
CA ARG A 38 -6.54 -6.96 14.59
C ARG A 38 -6.72 -7.02 16.11
N ALA A 39 -6.45 -5.91 16.81
CA ALA A 39 -6.60 -5.82 18.25
C ALA A 39 -8.06 -6.10 18.69
N ALA A 40 -9.03 -5.48 18.00
CA ALA A 40 -10.46 -5.71 18.25
C ALA A 40 -10.90 -7.15 17.94
N LEU A 41 -10.30 -7.76 16.93
CA LEU A 41 -10.60 -9.14 16.51
C LEU A 41 -9.78 -10.21 17.25
N THR A 42 -8.85 -9.82 18.13
CA THR A 42 -8.07 -10.74 18.98
C THR A 42 -8.91 -11.83 19.66
N PRO A 43 -10.06 -11.54 20.30
CA PRO A 43 -10.88 -12.58 20.94
C PRO A 43 -11.48 -13.60 19.96
N HIS A 44 -11.59 -13.29 18.67
CA HIS A 44 -12.25 -14.15 17.66
C HIS A 44 -11.26 -14.87 16.74
N LEU A 45 -10.14 -14.25 16.40
CA LEU A 45 -9.20 -14.75 15.39
C LEU A 45 -8.12 -15.69 15.93
N GLY A 46 -8.06 -15.90 17.26
CA GLY A 46 -7.03 -16.73 17.88
C GLY A 46 -5.60 -16.30 17.54
N ALA A 47 -4.61 -17.09 17.93
CA ALA A 47 -3.19 -16.81 17.65
C ALA A 47 -2.78 -17.10 16.18
N LEU A 48 -3.71 -17.61 15.35
CA LEU A 48 -3.38 -18.37 14.13
C LEU A 48 -2.86 -17.56 12.94
N SER A 49 -3.04 -16.23 12.87
CA SER A 49 -2.38 -15.44 11.80
C SER A 49 -2.38 -13.92 12.04
N PRO A 50 -1.43 -13.37 12.82
CA PRO A 50 -1.31 -11.93 13.01
C PRO A 50 -1.18 -11.16 11.69
N PHE A 51 -0.58 -11.78 10.66
CA PHE A 51 -0.23 -11.14 9.40
C PHE A 51 -1.29 -11.18 8.31
N MET A 52 -2.35 -11.99 8.40
CA MET A 52 -3.37 -12.10 7.33
C MET A 52 -4.00 -10.75 6.99
N LEU A 53 -4.38 -9.97 8.01
CA LEU A 53 -4.97 -8.64 7.82
C LEU A 53 -3.95 -7.64 7.25
N TYR A 54 -2.66 -7.80 7.57
CA TYR A 54 -1.60 -6.97 7.00
C TYR A 54 -1.37 -7.28 5.52
N VAL A 55 -1.46 -8.53 5.08
CA VAL A 55 -1.37 -8.88 3.64
C VAL A 55 -2.49 -8.21 2.84
N ALA A 56 -3.72 -8.22 3.37
CA ALA A 56 -4.84 -7.52 2.75
C ALA A 56 -4.59 -5.99 2.67
N ALA A 57 -4.00 -5.41 3.72
CA ALA A 57 -3.63 -3.99 3.72
C ALA A 57 -2.52 -3.66 2.71
N VAL A 58 -1.52 -4.54 2.54
CA VAL A 58 -0.47 -4.42 1.53
C VAL A 58 -1.07 -4.41 0.12
N LEU A 59 -1.99 -5.34 -0.17
CA LEU A 59 -2.72 -5.40 -1.43
C LEU A 59 -3.52 -4.11 -1.69
N ALA A 60 -4.31 -3.67 -0.71
CA ALA A 60 -5.11 -2.46 -0.80
C ALA A 60 -4.23 -1.21 -1.06
N ALA A 61 -3.14 -1.06 -0.32
CA ALA A 61 -2.18 0.02 -0.51
C ALA A 61 -1.53 -0.02 -1.91
N GLY A 62 -1.15 -1.22 -2.36
CA GLY A 62 -0.58 -1.46 -3.69
C GLY A 62 -1.53 -1.05 -4.83
N LEU A 63 -2.82 -1.38 -4.71
CA LEU A 63 -3.84 -1.01 -5.69
C LEU A 63 -4.14 0.49 -5.70
N LEU A 64 -4.33 1.08 -4.51
CA LEU A 64 -4.75 2.48 -4.37
C LEU A 64 -3.65 3.46 -4.79
N ARG A 65 -2.42 3.23 -4.33
CA ARG A 65 -1.32 4.18 -4.48
C ARG A 65 -0.14 3.68 -5.28
N GLY A 66 -0.10 2.39 -5.59
CA GLY A 66 0.99 1.76 -6.31
C GLY A 66 1.97 1.01 -5.41
N PRO A 67 3.00 0.42 -6.03
CA PRO A 67 3.85 -0.58 -5.38
C PRO A 67 4.67 0.00 -4.21
N LEU A 68 5.09 1.28 -4.30
CA LEU A 68 5.84 1.93 -3.21
C LEU A 68 5.02 2.05 -1.93
N CYS A 69 3.73 2.41 -2.04
CA CYS A 69 2.86 2.51 -0.87
C CYS A 69 2.61 1.14 -0.24
N GLY A 70 2.38 0.13 -1.07
CA GLY A 70 2.23 -1.24 -0.59
C GLY A 70 3.50 -1.79 0.06
N ALA A 71 4.69 -1.47 -0.47
CA ALA A 71 5.96 -1.82 0.15
C ALA A 71 6.16 -1.14 1.52
N LEU A 72 5.75 0.13 1.66
CA LEU A 72 5.78 0.83 2.95
C LEU A 72 4.84 0.17 3.98
N VAL A 73 3.64 -0.24 3.56
CA VAL A 73 2.71 -0.98 4.42
C VAL A 73 3.26 -2.37 4.77
N MET A 74 3.94 -3.03 3.83
CA MET A 74 4.58 -4.33 4.07
C MET A 74 5.67 -4.21 5.14
N LEU A 75 6.58 -3.23 5.00
CA LEU A 75 7.66 -3.04 5.97
C LEU A 75 7.12 -2.57 7.33
N GLY A 76 6.27 -1.54 7.32
CA GLY A 76 5.68 -0.97 8.54
C GLY A 76 4.76 -1.95 9.26
N GLY A 77 3.86 -2.60 8.52
CA GLY A 77 2.94 -3.60 9.05
C GLY A 77 3.64 -4.85 9.56
N GLY A 78 4.70 -5.31 8.87
CA GLY A 78 5.55 -6.40 9.34
C GLY A 78 6.21 -6.08 10.68
N LEU A 79 6.80 -4.89 10.80
CA LEU A 79 7.49 -4.47 12.03
C LEU A 79 6.52 -4.24 13.20
N VAL A 80 5.42 -3.53 12.96
CA VAL A 80 4.39 -3.24 13.97
C VAL A 80 3.70 -4.53 14.41
N GLY A 81 3.33 -5.38 13.45
CA GLY A 81 2.69 -6.67 13.72
C GLY A 81 3.60 -7.60 14.51
N PHE A 82 4.89 -7.65 14.17
CA PHE A 82 5.89 -8.42 14.90
C PHE A 82 6.05 -7.94 16.34
N ARG A 83 6.24 -6.62 16.56
CA ARG A 83 6.44 -6.05 17.90
C ARG A 83 5.23 -6.18 18.81
N LEU A 84 4.02 -5.93 18.29
CA LEU A 84 2.81 -5.90 19.11
C LEU A 84 2.21 -7.28 19.37
N PHE A 85 2.22 -8.19 18.38
CA PHE A 85 1.49 -9.45 18.47
C PHE A 85 2.38 -10.68 18.66
N LEU A 86 3.64 -10.63 18.22
CA LEU A 86 4.53 -11.81 18.24
C LEU A 86 5.68 -11.71 19.24
N SER A 87 6.13 -10.51 19.57
CA SER A 87 7.17 -10.27 20.59
C SER A 87 6.77 -9.19 21.60
N PRO A 88 5.61 -9.29 22.26
CA PRO A 88 5.14 -8.26 23.21
C PRO A 88 6.06 -8.10 24.45
N GLY A 89 6.88 -9.11 24.76
CA GLY A 89 7.85 -9.08 25.87
C GLY A 89 9.33 -9.08 25.44
N GLY A 90 9.62 -8.94 24.14
CA GLY A 90 11.01 -8.96 23.62
C GLY A 90 11.69 -10.34 23.59
N VAL A 91 11.01 -11.40 24.07
CA VAL A 91 11.49 -12.77 23.99
C VAL A 91 11.02 -13.37 22.66
N ASN A 92 11.92 -13.42 21.68
CA ASN A 92 11.60 -13.95 20.36
C ASN A 92 11.44 -15.48 20.42
N GLN A 93 10.20 -15.96 20.32
CA GLN A 93 9.94 -17.36 20.02
C GLN A 93 10.30 -17.62 18.56
N HIS A 94 10.99 -18.72 18.26
CA HIS A 94 11.45 -19.05 16.90
C HIS A 94 10.32 -19.01 15.84
N GLY A 95 9.06 -19.26 16.24
CA GLY A 95 7.90 -19.16 15.35
C GLY A 95 7.55 -17.74 14.89
N ALA A 96 7.91 -16.71 15.67
CA ALA A 96 7.63 -15.31 15.33
C ALA A 96 8.46 -14.81 14.15
N GLU A 97 9.72 -15.22 14.09
CA GLU A 97 10.65 -14.84 13.03
C GLU A 97 10.29 -15.52 11.71
N LEU A 98 9.96 -16.81 11.75
CA LEU A 98 9.41 -17.56 10.62
C LEU A 98 8.13 -16.93 10.07
N ALA A 99 7.22 -16.50 10.94
CA ALA A 99 5.98 -15.83 10.52
C ALA A 99 6.25 -14.50 9.80
N LEU A 100 7.24 -13.72 10.25
CA LEU A 100 7.64 -12.47 9.60
C LEU A 100 8.28 -12.72 8.23
N MET A 101 9.16 -13.72 8.12
CA MET A 101 9.78 -14.11 6.85
C MET A 101 8.73 -14.57 5.84
N ILE A 102 7.78 -15.41 6.27
CA ILE A 102 6.66 -15.86 5.42
C ILE A 102 5.82 -14.67 4.99
N PHE A 103 5.50 -13.75 5.91
CA PHE A 103 4.72 -12.55 5.60
C PHE A 103 5.40 -11.70 4.52
N TRP A 104 6.68 -11.39 4.65
CA TRP A 104 7.42 -10.66 3.61
C TRP A 104 7.51 -11.45 2.31
N GLY A 105 7.78 -12.76 2.39
CA GLY A 105 7.84 -13.65 1.25
C GLY A 105 6.52 -13.70 0.45
N VAL A 106 5.36 -13.70 1.13
CA VAL A 106 4.03 -13.67 0.51
C VAL A 106 3.65 -12.27 0.04
N SER A 107 4.06 -11.22 0.75
CA SER A 107 3.72 -9.84 0.40
C SER A 107 4.37 -9.36 -0.90
N ILE A 108 5.55 -9.87 -1.25
CA ILE A 108 6.24 -9.55 -2.51
C ILE A 108 5.38 -9.93 -3.75
N PRO A 109 4.98 -11.20 -3.95
CA PRO A 109 4.14 -11.56 -5.09
C PRO A 109 2.78 -10.86 -5.04
N VAL A 110 2.19 -10.64 -3.85
CA VAL A 110 0.96 -9.85 -3.71
C VAL A 110 1.13 -8.43 -4.25
N LEU A 111 2.26 -7.77 -3.99
CA LEU A 111 2.56 -6.44 -4.54
C LEU A 111 2.72 -6.45 -6.04
N LEU A 112 3.37 -7.47 -6.59
CA LEU A 112 3.51 -7.63 -8.04
C LEU A 112 2.15 -7.79 -8.70
N THR A 113 1.30 -8.67 -8.16
CA THR A 113 -0.07 -8.87 -8.65
C THR A 113 -0.91 -7.61 -8.51
N ALA A 114 -0.80 -6.89 -7.39
CA ALA A 114 -1.50 -5.62 -7.18
C ALA A 114 -1.12 -4.58 -8.23
N ASN A 115 0.18 -4.46 -8.53
CA ASN A 115 0.67 -3.54 -9.54
C ASN A 115 0.17 -3.91 -10.94
N GLU A 116 0.22 -5.20 -11.29
CA GLU A 116 -0.28 -5.70 -12.56
C GLU A 116 -1.79 -5.41 -12.73
N LEU A 117 -2.60 -5.74 -11.72
CA LEU A 117 -4.04 -5.45 -11.70
C LEU A 117 -4.32 -3.96 -11.86
N ARG A 118 -3.55 -3.11 -11.20
CA ARG A 118 -3.68 -1.66 -11.30
C ARG A 118 -3.41 -1.16 -12.72
N VAL A 119 -2.36 -1.69 -13.37
CA VAL A 119 -2.03 -1.35 -14.76
C VAL A 119 -3.12 -1.83 -15.70
N GLN A 120 -3.57 -3.08 -15.57
CA GLN A 120 -4.64 -3.64 -16.39
C GLN A 120 -5.95 -2.85 -16.25
N LEU A 121 -6.32 -2.48 -15.02
CA LEU A 121 -7.51 -1.68 -14.75
C LEU A 121 -7.42 -0.29 -15.40
N LYS A 122 -6.25 0.35 -15.33
CA LYS A 122 -6.03 1.64 -15.98
C LYS A 122 -6.20 1.55 -17.50
N VAL A 123 -5.57 0.56 -18.13
CA VAL A 123 -5.69 0.33 -19.58
C VAL A 123 -7.14 0.05 -19.98
N ALA A 124 -7.87 -0.75 -19.21
CA ALA A 124 -9.27 -1.05 -19.46
C ALA A 124 -10.15 0.21 -19.37
N MET A 125 -9.95 1.04 -18.35
CA MET A 125 -10.67 2.30 -18.17
C MET A 125 -10.38 3.31 -19.28
N ASP A 126 -9.11 3.44 -19.71
CA ASP A 126 -8.72 4.34 -20.79
C ASP A 126 -9.38 3.92 -22.12
N ARG A 127 -9.43 2.61 -22.39
CA ARG A 127 -10.14 2.06 -23.56
C ARG A 127 -11.65 2.33 -23.50
N LEU A 128 -12.26 2.15 -22.33
CA LEU A 128 -13.69 2.42 -22.12
C LEU A 128 -14.00 3.91 -22.30
N SER A 129 -13.20 4.79 -21.71
CA SER A 129 -13.33 6.25 -21.85
C SER A 129 -13.23 6.68 -23.32
N ALA A 130 -12.24 6.16 -24.06
CA ALA A 130 -12.07 6.46 -25.48
C ALA A 130 -13.21 5.91 -26.34
N ALA A 131 -13.85 4.80 -25.97
CA ALA A 131 -15.02 4.27 -26.65
C ALA A 131 -16.26 5.15 -26.39
N LEU A 132 -16.48 5.55 -25.14
CA LEU A 132 -17.57 6.44 -24.75
C LEU A 132 -17.45 7.83 -25.41
N GLN A 133 -16.25 8.39 -25.48
CA GLN A 133 -16.00 9.66 -26.17
C GLN A 133 -16.31 9.56 -27.67
N ARG A 134 -15.87 8.48 -28.33
CA ARG A 134 -16.19 8.25 -29.75
C ARG A 134 -17.68 8.10 -30.01
N HIS A 135 -18.39 7.38 -29.14
CA HIS A 135 -19.83 7.18 -29.28
C HIS A 135 -20.64 8.46 -29.00
N GLY A 136 -20.24 9.25 -27.98
CA GLY A 136 -20.86 10.54 -27.69
C GLY A 136 -20.53 11.65 -28.69
N SER A 137 -19.46 11.50 -29.47
CA SER A 137 -19.11 12.44 -30.56
C SER A 137 -19.89 12.15 -31.86
N ALA A 138 -20.38 10.92 -32.04
CA ALA A 138 -21.16 10.50 -33.21
C ALA A 138 -22.67 10.77 -33.07
N SER A 139 -23.15 11.17 -31.88
CA SER A 139 -24.56 11.48 -31.61
C SER A 139 -24.87 12.99 -31.55
N ARG A 140 -23.90 13.85 -31.87
CA ARG A 140 -24.10 15.28 -32.19
C ARG A 140 -23.93 15.51 -33.68
#